data_AF-A0A355RYZ9-F1
#
_entry.id   AF-A0A355RYZ9-F1
#
_cell.length_a   1.000
_cell.length_b   1.000
_cell.length_c   1.000
_cell.angle_alpha   90.00
_cell.angle_beta   90.00
_cell.angle_gamma   90.00
#
_symmetry.space_group_name_H-M   'P 1'
#
loop_
_entity.id
_entity.type
_entity.pdbx_description
1 polymer ?
#
loop_
_entity_poly.entity_id
_entity_poly.type
_entity_poly.pdbx_seq_one_letter_code
_entity_poly.pdbx_strand_id
1 'polypeptide(L)'
;PILAVQNIDDVYPLPMDFIQSNHQIFMLKVQGESMIDAGILNGDYIIVEQRSTAENGEIVVALIGDEATVKTFYKEEDHIRLQPQNSSMAPILV
;
A
#
# COMPACT_ATOMS: atom_id res chain seq x y z
N PRO A 1 6.88 -10.66 31.17
CA PRO A 1 6.28 -10.71 29.80
C PRO A 1 6.22 -9.30 29.22
N ILE A 2 7.12 -8.99 28.29
CA ILE A 2 7.05 -7.74 27.52
C ILE A 2 6.04 -7.95 26.40
N LEU A 3 4.91 -7.26 26.49
CA LEU A 3 3.91 -7.19 25.44
C LEU A 3 4.59 -6.64 24.18
N ALA A 4 4.41 -7.31 23.05
CA ALA A 4 4.85 -6.79 21.75
C ALA A 4 4.05 -5.50 21.50
N VAL A 5 4.67 -4.37 21.79
CA VAL A 5 4.10 -3.05 21.52
C VAL A 5 4.09 -2.90 20.01
N GLN A 6 2.91 -2.86 19.41
CA GLN A 6 2.73 -2.37 18.05
C GLN A 6 3.30 -0.94 18.04
N ASN A 7 4.47 -0.74 17.43
CA ASN A 7 5.14 0.57 17.38
C ASN A 7 4.26 1.50 16.55
N ILE A 8 3.48 2.34 17.24
CA ILE A 8 2.78 3.47 16.63
C ILE A 8 3.75 4.64 16.70
N ASP A 9 4.35 4.98 15.56
CA ASP A 9 5.35 6.06 15.50
C ASP A 9 4.72 7.44 15.75
N ASP A 10 3.51 7.68 15.25
CA ASP A 10 2.78 8.95 15.43
C ASP A 10 1.26 8.79 15.23
N VAL A 11 0.48 9.77 15.70
CA VAL A 11 -0.98 9.86 15.49
C VAL A 11 -1.33 11.21 14.87
N TYR A 12 -1.93 11.17 13.67
CA TYR A 12 -2.34 12.37 12.95
C TYR A 12 -3.87 12.53 12.93
N PRO A 13 -4.42 13.68 13.34
CA PRO A 13 -5.85 13.95 13.16
C PRO A 13 -6.14 14.15 11.67
N LEU A 14 -7.03 13.32 11.13
CA LEU A 14 -7.52 13.41 9.75
C LEU A 14 -8.98 13.87 9.75
N PRO A 15 -9.36 14.84 8.88
CA PRO A 15 -10.77 15.15 8.68
C PRO A 15 -11.52 13.92 8.20
N MET A 16 -12.72 13.67 8.73
CA MET A 16 -13.49 12.45 8.40
C MET A 16 -13.83 12.35 6.91
N ASP A 17 -13.88 13.46 6.19
CA ASP A 17 -14.14 13.48 4.74
C ASP A 17 -13.06 12.76 3.92
N PHE A 18 -11.85 12.57 4.46
CA PHE A 18 -10.80 11.76 3.83
C PHE A 18 -11.03 10.26 3.98
N ILE A 19 -11.91 9.87 4.91
CA ILE A 19 -12.18 8.48 5.26
C ILE A 19 -13.52 8.11 4.62
N GLN A 20 -13.45 7.44 3.47
CA GLN A 20 -14.65 7.09 2.70
C GLN A 20 -15.43 5.90 3.29
N SER A 21 -14.86 5.18 4.25
CA SER A 21 -15.41 3.94 4.80
C SER A 21 -15.22 3.83 6.32
N ASN A 22 -16.03 3.01 6.98
CA ASN A 22 -15.82 2.67 8.40
C ASN A 22 -14.74 1.59 8.60
N HIS A 23 -13.94 1.30 7.58
CA HIS A 23 -12.88 0.31 7.68
C HIS A 23 -11.69 0.84 8.46
N GLN A 24 -10.88 -0.08 8.96
CA GLN A 24 -9.64 0.28 9.65
C GLN A 24 -8.68 0.90 8.65
N ILE A 25 -8.18 2.10 8.97
CA ILE A 25 -7.15 2.78 8.18
C ILE A 25 -5.84 2.82 8.97
N PHE A 26 -4.73 2.85 8.25
CA PHE A 26 -3.41 3.06 8.82
C PHE A 26 -2.55 3.85 7.85
N MET A 27 -1.47 4.45 8.36
CA MET A 27 -0.56 5.25 7.56
C MET A 27 0.75 4.50 7.37
N LEU A 28 1.29 4.52 6.15
CA LEU A 28 2.62 3.99 5.87
C LEU A 28 3.50 5.08 5.28
N LYS A 29 4.79 5.04 5.64
CA LYS A 29 5.81 5.85 4.99
C LYS A 29 6.37 5.09 3.79
N VAL A 30 6.29 5.70 2.62
CA VAL A 30 6.79 5.14 1.37
C VAL A 30 8.32 5.14 1.36
N GLN A 31 8.89 4.00 0.97
CA GLN A 31 10.33 3.85 0.74
C GLN A 31 10.58 3.35 -0.67
N GLY A 32 11.47 4.03 -1.39
CA GLY A 32 11.84 3.69 -2.77
C GLY A 32 11.02 4.41 -3.85
N GLU A 33 11.23 4.01 -5.10
CA GLU A 33 10.79 4.76 -6.28
C GLU A 33 9.80 3.99 -7.17
N SER A 34 9.22 2.90 -6.67
CA SER A 34 8.41 2.01 -7.51
C SER A 34 7.08 2.58 -8.01
N MET A 35 6.67 3.73 -7.48
CA MET A 35 5.39 4.38 -7.78
C MET A 35 5.54 5.86 -8.20
N ILE A 36 6.73 6.27 -8.65
CA ILE A 36 7.02 7.67 -9.02
C ILE A 36 6.10 8.21 -10.13
N ASP A 37 5.73 7.37 -11.11
CA ASP A 37 4.88 7.77 -12.23
C ASP A 37 3.42 7.97 -11.79
N ALA A 38 3.04 7.44 -10.63
CA ALA A 38 1.77 7.69 -9.96
C ALA A 38 1.81 8.86 -8.96
N GLY A 39 2.95 9.56 -8.87
CA GLY A 39 3.14 10.67 -7.94
C GLY A 39 3.32 10.26 -6.48
N ILE A 40 3.56 8.97 -6.22
CA ILE A 40 3.90 8.47 -4.88
C ILE A 40 5.41 8.41 -4.77
N LEU A 41 5.98 9.35 -4.01
CA LEU A 41 7.42 9.57 -3.93
C LEU A 41 8.00 8.99 -2.64
N ASN A 42 9.31 8.74 -2.67
CA ASN A 42 10.04 8.29 -1.49
C ASN A 42 9.92 9.32 -0.35
N GLY A 43 9.48 8.86 0.83
CA GLY A 43 9.28 9.69 2.01
C GLY A 43 7.85 10.21 2.18
N ASP A 44 6.98 10.02 1.19
CA ASP A 44 5.55 10.35 1.31
C ASP A 44 4.86 9.45 2.35
N TYR A 45 3.80 9.98 2.95
CA TYR A 45 2.90 9.21 3.79
C TYR A 45 1.61 8.92 3.03
N ILE A 46 1.26 7.64 2.96
CA ILE A 46 0.02 7.18 2.35
C ILE A 46 -0.94 6.68 3.42
N ILE A 47 -2.23 6.99 3.25
CA ILE A 47 -3.30 6.43 4.06
C ILE A 47 -3.82 5.19 3.33
N VAL A 48 -3.87 4.08 4.05
CA VAL A 48 -4.22 2.78 3.51
C VAL A 48 -5.45 2.28 4.24
N GLU A 49 -6.46 1.90 3.47
CA GLU A 49 -7.64 1.22 3.99
C GLU A 49 -7.39 -0.29 4.02
N GLN A 50 -7.58 -0.92 5.18
CA GLN A 50 -7.44 -2.35 5.33
C GLN A 50 -8.66 -3.07 4.74
N ARG A 51 -8.45 -3.79 3.65
CA ARG A 51 -9.44 -4.63 2.99
C ARG A 51 -8.80 -5.91 2.45
N SER A 52 -9.60 -6.98 2.33
CA SER A 52 -9.14 -8.29 1.85
C SER A 52 -9.25 -8.46 0.33
N THR A 53 -9.83 -7.50 -0.37
CA THR A 53 -10.08 -7.53 -1.81
C THR A 53 -9.66 -6.23 -2.47
N ALA A 54 -9.27 -6.30 -3.74
CA ALA A 54 -8.98 -5.16 -4.59
C ALA A 54 -9.50 -5.42 -6.02
N GLU A 55 -9.78 -4.35 -6.74
CA GLU A 55 -10.16 -4.31 -8.14
C GLU A 55 -8.96 -4.01 -9.03
N ASN A 56 -9.04 -4.44 -10.30
CA ASN A 56 -7.97 -4.23 -11.25
C ASN A 56 -7.73 -2.74 -11.51
N GLY A 57 -6.48 -2.31 -11.39
CA GLY A 57 -6.07 -0.92 -11.55
C GLY A 57 -6.00 -0.13 -10.24
N GLU A 58 -6.44 -0.69 -9.11
CA GLU A 58 -6.30 -0.03 -7.82
C GLU A 58 -4.85 -0.09 -7.30
N ILE A 59 -4.41 0.98 -6.63
CA ILE A 59 -3.13 0.99 -5.91
C ILE A 59 -3.35 0.32 -4.56
N VAL A 60 -2.57 -0.72 -4.29
CA VAL A 60 -2.68 -1.54 -3.08
C VAL A 60 -1.36 -1.61 -2.35
N VAL A 61 -1.46 -1.85 -1.04
CA VAL A 61 -0.35 -2.37 -0.25
C VAL A 61 -0.53 -3.88 -0.18
N ALA A 62 0.43 -4.61 -0.72
CA ALA A 62 0.48 -6.06 -0.67
C ALA A 62 1.61 -6.51 0.26
N LEU A 63 1.35 -7.51 1.08
CA LEU A 63 2.37 -8.18 1.89
C LEU A 63 2.87 -9.40 1.13
N ILE A 64 4.16 -9.38 0.74
CA ILE A 64 4.81 -10.49 0.04
C ILE A 64 5.89 -11.04 0.96
N GLY A 65 5.67 -12.24 1.49
CA GLY A 65 6.47 -12.74 2.61
C GLY A 65 6.31 -11.83 3.82
N ASP A 66 7.41 -11.22 4.26
CA ASP A 66 7.45 -10.27 5.39
C ASP A 66 7.58 -8.80 4.94
N GLU A 67 7.56 -8.52 3.63
CA GLU A 67 7.76 -7.17 3.07
C GLU A 67 6.45 -6.57 2.53
N ALA A 68 6.13 -5.35 2.97
CA ALA A 68 5.00 -4.59 2.45
C ALA A 68 5.43 -3.75 1.24
N THR A 69 4.75 -3.93 0.11
CA THR A 69 5.01 -3.21 -1.14
C THR A 69 3.78 -2.46 -1.63
N VAL A 70 3.99 -1.25 -2.17
CA VAL A 70 2.96 -0.48 -2.87
C VAL A 70 3.04 -0.77 -4.37
N LYS A 71 1.96 -1.27 -4.97
CA LYS A 71 1.86 -1.58 -6.41
C LYS A 71 0.43 -1.40 -6.91
N THR A 72 0.26 -1.25 -8.22
CA THR A 72 -1.05 -1.37 -8.85
C THR A 72 -1.42 -2.84 -9.00
N PHE A 73 -2.60 -3.21 -8.53
CA PHE A 73 -3.10 -4.58 -8.53
C PHE A 73 -3.79 -4.93 -9.86
N TYR A 74 -3.44 -6.09 -10.41
CA TYR A 74 -4.16 -6.72 -11.51
C TYR A 74 -4.33 -8.21 -11.22
N LYS A 75 -5.58 -8.65 -11.16
CA LYS A 75 -5.96 -10.06 -11.17
C LYS A 75 -6.11 -10.52 -12.61
N GLU A 76 -5.23 -11.41 -13.03
CA GLU A 76 -5.26 -12.09 -14.33
C GLU A 76 -5.82 -13.52 -14.14
N GLU A 77 -5.98 -14.29 -15.22
CA GLU A 77 -6.67 -15.59 -15.14
C GLU A 77 -5.93 -16.63 -14.29
N ASP A 78 -4.60 -16.61 -14.34
CA ASP A 78 -3.71 -17.62 -13.78
C ASP A 78 -2.82 -17.09 -12.64
N HIS A 79 -2.68 -15.77 -12.52
CA HIS A 79 -1.79 -15.15 -11.54
C HIS A 79 -2.24 -13.73 -11.13
N ILE A 80 -1.63 -13.20 -10.09
CA ILE A 80 -1.76 -11.80 -9.68
C ILE A 80 -0.53 -11.04 -10.17
N ARG A 81 -0.75 -9.96 -10.92
CA ARG A 81 0.30 -9.02 -11.31
C ARG A 81 0.26 -7.78 -10.43
N LEU A 82 1.36 -7.56 -9.73
CA LEU A 82 1.62 -6.34 -8.97
C LEU A 82 2.53 -5.43 -9.80
N GLN A 83 1.92 -4.44 -10.43
CA GLN A 83 2.57 -3.56 -11.39
C GLN A 83 3.16 -2.32 -10.69
N PRO A 84 4.47 -2.06 -10.80
CA PRO A 84 5.02 -0.76 -10.41
C PRO A 84 4.54 0.34 -11.35
N GLN A 85 4.34 1.53 -10.80
CA GLN A 85 4.19 2.77 -11.56
C GLN A 85 5.56 3.44 -11.66
N ASN A 86 6.48 2.71 -12.30
CA ASN A 86 7.82 3.16 -12.64
C ASN A 86 8.26 2.37 -13.89
N SER A 87 8.39 3.07 -15.02
CA SER A 87 8.76 2.47 -16.32
C SER A 87 10.08 1.68 -16.33
N SER A 88 10.98 1.91 -15.37
CA SER A 88 12.25 1.19 -15.26
C SER A 88 12.18 -0.13 -14.47
N MET A 89 11.03 -0.45 -13.87
CA MET A 89 10.87 -1.60 -12.98
C MET A 89 9.94 -2.67 -13.57
N ALA A 90 10.29 -3.94 -13.36
CA ALA A 90 9.49 -5.08 -13.81
C ALA A 90 8.31 -5.36 -12.85
N PRO A 91 7.19 -5.90 -13.37
CA PRO A 91 6.08 -6.37 -12.53
C PRO A 91 6.49 -7.56 -11.65
N ILE A 92 5.81 -7.70 -10.52
CA ILE A 92 5.92 -8.88 -9.65
C ILE A 92 4.69 -9.76 -9.91
N LEU A 93 4.91 -11.05 -10.23
CA LEU A 93 3.85 -12.02 -10.48
C LEU A 93 3.76 -12.98 -9.28
N VAL A 94 2.56 -13.17 -8.74
CA VAL A 94 2.26 -14.00 -7.57
C VAL A 94 1.21 -15.04 -7.91
#